data_AF-K1SWM1-F1
#
_entry.id   AF-K1SWM1-F1
#
_cell.length_a   1.000
_cell.length_b   1.000
_cell.length_c   1.000
_cell.angle_alpha   90.00
_cell.angle_beta   90.00
_cell.angle_gamma   90.00
#
_symmetry.space_group_name_H-M   'P 1'
#
loop_
_entity.id
_entity.type
_entity.pdbx_description
1 polymer ?
#
loop_
_entity_poly.entity_id
_entity_poly.type
_entity_poly.pdbx_seq_one_letter_code
_entity_poly.pdbx_strand_id
1 'polypeptide(L)' 'CKVERMLAGAEAPAAFQFLRLGYFAVDNKDSAPEHLVFNRAVALKDSFKKA' A
#
# COMPACT_ATOMS: atom_id res chain seq x y z
N CYS A 1 -4.57 9.31 5.33
CA CYS A 1 -5.43 8.21 4.84
C CYS A 1 -5.60 7.17 5.95
N LYS A 2 -6.68 6.38 5.95
CA LYS A 2 -6.92 5.31 6.94
C LYS A 2 -6.77 3.96 6.24
N VAL A 3 -6.30 2.95 6.96
CA VAL A 3 -6.15 1.57 6.48
C VAL A 3 -6.66 0.61 7.57
N GLU A 4 -6.92 -0.64 7.19
CA GLU A 4 -7.46 -1.65 8.10
C GLU A 4 -6.48 -1.99 9.23
N ARG A 5 -7.03 -2.28 10.42
CA ARG A 5 -6.25 -2.54 11.64
C ARG A 5 -5.36 -3.79 11.54
N MET A 6 -5.69 -4.73 10.64
CA MET A 6 -4.88 -5.93 10.36
C MET A 6 -3.44 -5.57 9.93
N LEU A 7 -3.26 -4.41 9.30
CA LEU A 7 -1.96 -3.97 8.79
C LEU A 7 -1.07 -3.32 9.87
N ALA A 8 -1.52 -3.21 11.12
CA ALA A 8 -0.76 -2.55 12.19
C ALA A 8 0.62 -3.20 12.47
N GLY A 9 0.78 -4.49 12.17
CA GLY A 9 2.04 -5.22 12.29
C GLY A 9 2.71 -5.52 10.93
N ALA A 10 2.40 -4.76 9.88
CA ALA A 10 2.99 -4.98 8.57
C ALA A 10 4.45 -4.52 8.56
N GLU A 11 5.36 -5.43 8.22
CA GLU A 11 6.81 -5.18 8.16
C GLU A 11 7.34 -5.30 6.73
N ALA A 12 8.38 -4.53 6.40
CA ALA A 12 9.04 -4.66 5.12
C ALA A 12 9.73 -6.03 5.00
N PRO A 13 9.69 -6.70 3.83
CA PRO A 13 9.24 -6.18 2.53
C PRO A 13 7.80 -6.61 2.13
N ALA A 14 6.87 -6.71 3.09
CA ALA A 14 5.51 -7.17 2.79
C ALA A 14 4.80 -6.30 1.72
N ALA A 15 4.04 -6.96 0.84
CA ALA A 15 3.30 -6.34 -0.24
C ALA A 15 1.80 -6.66 -0.15
N PHE A 16 0.96 -5.67 -0.46
CA PHE A 16 -0.49 -5.71 -0.32
C PHE A 16 -1.18 -5.09 -1.53
N GLN A 17 -2.35 -5.58 -1.86
CA GLN A 17 -3.24 -4.92 -2.82
C GLN A 17 -4.27 -4.10 -2.04
N PHE A 18 -4.23 -2.77 -2.16
CA PHE A 18 -5.28 -1.92 -1.62
C PHE A 18 -6.43 -1.85 -2.63
N LEU A 19 -7.63 -2.16 -2.15
CA LEU A 19 -8.81 -2.32 -2.98
C LEU A 19 -9.06 -1.06 -3.82
N ARG A 20 -9.21 -1.25 -5.14
CA ARG A 20 -9.41 -0.19 -6.14
C ARG A 20 -8.30 0.86 -6.26
N LEU A 21 -7.18 0.70 -5.56
CA LEU A 21 -6.08 1.69 -5.57
C LEU A 21 -4.85 1.17 -6.31
N GLY A 22 -4.36 -0.01 -5.98
CA GLY A 22 -3.10 -0.52 -6.52
C GLY A 22 -2.42 -1.52 -5.61
N TYR A 23 -1.21 -1.90 -6.01
CA TYR A 23 -0.30 -2.68 -5.20
C TYR A 23 0.68 -1.77 -4.46
N PHE A 24 0.90 -2.07 -3.19
CA PHE A 24 1.70 -1.30 -2.26
C PHE A 24 2.67 -2.22 -1.53
N ALA A 25 3.84 -1.71 -1.16
CA ALA A 25 4.80 -2.40 -0.30
C ALA A 25 5.13 -1.51 0.91
N VAL A 26 5.38 -2.13 2.06
CA VAL A 26 5.85 -1.42 3.25
C VAL A 26 7.25 -0.85 2.96
N ASP A 27 7.43 0.45 3.19
CA ASP A 27 8.73 1.09 3.03
C ASP A 27 9.72 0.62 4.11
N ASN A 28 10.96 0.33 3.74
CA ASN A 28 11.96 -0.21 4.67
C ASN A 28 12.77 0.86 5.41
N LYS A 29 12.63 2.14 5.06
CA LYS A 29 13.40 3.25 5.57
C LYS A 29 12.57 4.18 6.45
N ASP A 30 11.38 4.51 6.00
CA ASP A 30 10.51 5.54 6.56
C ASP A 30 9.34 4.94 7.37
N SER A 31 9.10 3.63 7.27
CA SER A 31 8.06 2.95 8.05
C SER A 31 8.51 2.65 9.48
N ALA A 32 7.66 2.98 10.45
CA ALA A 32 7.87 2.76 11.88
C ALA A 32 6.59 2.18 12.54
N PRO A 33 6.68 1.53 13.72
CA PRO A 33 5.53 0.90 14.38
C PRO A 33 4.33 1.84 14.63
N GLU A 34 4.58 3.13 14.87
CA GLU A 34 3.52 4.13 15.07
C GLU A 34 3.14 4.87 13.77
N HIS A 35 3.93 4.72 12.71
CA HIS A 35 3.76 5.43 11.44
C HIS A 35 4.17 4.55 10.26
N LEU A 36 3.20 3.79 9.75
CA LEU A 36 3.41 2.90 8.61
C LEU A 36 3.42 3.70 7.31
N VAL A 37 4.49 3.52 6.53
CA VAL A 37 4.65 4.13 5.21
C VAL A 37 4.56 3.03 4.15
N PHE A 38 3.72 3.26 3.14
CA PHE A 38 3.49 2.34 2.04
C PHE A 38 3.82 2.99 0.71
N ASN A 39 4.74 2.39 -0.06
CA ASN A 39 5.06 2.81 -1.41
C ASN A 39 4.13 2.15 -2.41
N ARG A 40 3.53 2.95 -3.30
CA ARG A 40 2.71 2.43 -4.40
C ARG A 40 3.62 1.91 -5.51
N ALA A 41 3.65 0.59 -5.71
CA ALA A 41 4.42 -0.05 -6.77
C ALA A 41 3.76 0.15 -8.14
N VAL A 42 2.46 -0.15 -8.25
CA VAL A 42 1.70 -0.01 -9.49
C VAL A 42 0.23 0.27 -9.20
N ALA A 43 -0.40 1.13 -10.01
CA ALA A 43 -1.84 1.35 -9.95
C ALA A 43 -2.62 0.20 -10.62
N LEU A 44 -3.87 -0.02 -10.20
CA LEU A 44 -4.73 -0.97 -10.91
C LEU A 44 -5.08 -0.44 -12.31
N LYS A 45 -5.29 -1.37 -13.24
CA LYS A 45 -5.83 -1.04 -14.56
C LYS A 45 -7.22 -0.41 -14.39
N ASP A 46 -7.35 0.83 -14.83
CA ASP A 46 -8.63 1.53 -14.92
C ASP A 46 -9.19 1.41 -16.34
N SER A 47 -10.33 0.72 -16.49
CA SER A 47 -10.98 0.47 -17.79
C SER A 47 -11.93 1.59 -18.23
N PHE A 48 -12.13 2.63 -17.40
CA PHE A 48 -13.05 3.73 -17.72
C PHE A 48 -12.37 4.93 -18.39
N LYS A 49 -11.03 5.00 -18.34
CA LYS A 49 -10.28 5.96 -19.17
C LYS A 49 -10.34 5.53 -20.62
N LYS A 50 -10.90 6.39 -21.48
CA LYS A 50 -10.76 6.25 -22.93
C LYS A 50 -9.27 6.31 -23.27
N ALA A 51 -8.81 5.34 -24.06
CA ALA A 51 -7.45 5.28 -24.59
C ALA A 51 -7.13 6.50 -25.46
#